data_AF-A0A5K3EVM0-F1
#
_entry.id   AF-A0A5K3EVM0-F1
#
_cell.length_a   1.000
_cell.length_b   1.000
_cell.length_c   1.000
_cell.angle_alpha   90.00
_cell.angle_beta   90.00
_cell.angle_gamma   90.00
#
_symmetry.space_group_name_H-M   'P 1'
#
loop_
_entity.id
_entity.type
_entity.pdbx_description
1 polymer ?
#
loop_
_entity_poly.entity_id
_entity_poly.type
_entity_poly.pdbx_seq_one_letter_code
_entity_poly.pdbx_strand_id
1 'polypeptide(L)'
;MAWIVILLSRALLSQPPNTFRRQHRRTVFALTLVAFSQLAYRIICYTAGGNRIHHDSWASSLLSARLAFVCLAVDLICCFWFLFDLIARSGSVESPRILTGSLIFTKSDNIWPVLSPVHTFALLAVLLGRPSGIVLWAGVILKESLLAYVFHIEFTSMGVLWSESHSKLTYFIGMCYWIEGWTTFFQQGNSNKLSTVDMAAGYVGLSEHSNVLSTLMVACYTYAGPIFWHLSLFFRYLIYLHGGDRARLLHIRNCITGFLLGLLTAVTSVSAIVCLIMHSHLFIWTVFAPKLFLMAVFCCVALPLYVLIFAVYSLF
;
A
#
# COMPACT_ATOMS: atom_id res chain seq x y z
N MET A 1 22.15 -2.21 -4.09
CA MET A 1 21.92 -1.28 -2.96
C MET A 1 20.44 -1.14 -2.58
N ALA A 2 19.52 -0.71 -3.45
CA ALA A 2 18.11 -0.49 -3.06
C ALA A 2 17.36 -1.75 -2.57
N TRP A 3 17.62 -2.94 -3.16
CA TRP A 3 17.10 -4.22 -2.66
C TRP A 3 17.52 -4.53 -1.23
N ILE A 4 18.74 -4.13 -0.85
CA ILE A 4 19.26 -4.31 0.50
C ILE A 4 18.49 -3.41 1.47
N VAL A 5 18.17 -2.17 1.09
CA VAL A 5 17.33 -1.28 1.91
C VAL A 5 15.94 -1.85 2.14
N ILE A 6 15.32 -2.45 1.12
CA ILE A 6 14.00 -3.11 1.23
C ILE A 6 14.06 -4.36 2.11
N LEU A 7 15.16 -5.13 2.02
CA LEU A 7 15.41 -6.28 2.89
C LEU A 7 15.66 -5.86 4.34
N LEU A 8 16.45 -4.80 4.53
CA LEU A 8 16.80 -4.26 5.83
C LEU A 8 15.62 -3.55 6.51
N SER A 9 14.72 -2.90 5.77
CA SER A 9 13.55 -2.26 6.39
C SER A 9 12.69 -3.30 7.09
N ARG A 10 12.35 -4.41 6.43
CA ARG A 10 11.56 -5.48 7.06
C ARG A 10 12.35 -6.35 8.05
N ALA A 11 13.67 -6.50 7.89
CA ALA A 11 14.50 -7.32 8.77
C ALA A 11 14.98 -6.60 10.04
N LEU A 12 15.25 -5.29 9.97
CA LEU A 12 15.74 -4.49 11.11
C LEU A 12 14.62 -3.86 11.92
N LEU A 13 13.48 -3.54 11.30
CA LEU A 13 12.41 -2.86 12.03
C LEU A 13 11.83 -3.79 13.11
N SER A 14 11.79 -5.11 12.91
CA SER A 14 11.13 -6.04 13.83
C SER A 14 12.05 -6.99 14.58
N GLN A 15 12.28 -6.70 15.87
CA GLN A 15 12.56 -7.76 16.85
C GLN A 15 11.22 -8.20 17.46
N PRO A 16 10.57 -9.25 16.91
CA PRO A 16 9.32 -9.72 17.47
C PRO A 16 9.56 -10.33 18.86
N PRO A 17 8.58 -10.24 19.78
CA PRO A 17 8.61 -11.00 21.01
C PRO A 17 8.74 -12.50 20.70
N ASN A 18 9.37 -13.25 21.60
CA ASN A 18 9.79 -14.65 21.37
C ASN A 18 8.68 -15.56 20.81
N THR A 19 7.43 -15.28 21.16
CA THR A 19 6.22 -16.00 20.72
C THR A 19 6.00 -15.96 19.20
N PHE A 20 6.34 -14.86 18.53
CA PHE A 20 6.10 -14.67 17.09
C PHE A 20 7.35 -14.84 16.22
N ARG A 21 8.50 -15.15 16.84
CA ARG A 21 9.81 -15.27 16.18
C ARG A 21 9.79 -16.24 14.99
N ARG A 22 9.06 -17.36 15.07
CA ARG A 22 8.99 -18.35 13.98
C ARG A 22 8.25 -17.81 12.75
N GLN A 23 7.12 -17.14 12.94
CA GLN A 23 6.34 -16.58 11.83
C GLN A 23 7.05 -15.38 11.21
N HIS A 24 7.66 -14.52 12.03
CA HIS A 24 8.48 -13.43 11.55
C HIS A 24 9.67 -13.91 10.69
N ARG A 25 10.33 -15.01 11.08
CA ARG A 25 11.38 -15.61 10.24
C ARG A 25 10.83 -16.10 8.89
N ARG A 26 9.60 -16.62 8.83
CA ARG A 26 8.97 -17.03 7.56
C ARG A 26 8.75 -15.84 6.64
N THR A 27 8.31 -14.72 7.17
CA THR A 27 8.07 -13.51 6.37
C THR A 27 9.36 -12.85 5.89
N VAL A 28 10.42 -12.87 6.70
CA VAL A 28 11.75 -12.41 6.25
C VAL A 28 12.29 -13.33 5.16
N PHE A 29 12.12 -14.64 5.31
CA PHE A 29 12.51 -15.61 4.27
C PHE A 29 11.73 -15.41 2.97
N ALA A 30 10.40 -15.25 3.04
CA ALA A 30 9.58 -14.97 1.86
C ALA A 30 10.03 -13.68 1.13
N LEU A 31 10.33 -12.62 1.89
CA LEU A 31 10.89 -11.40 1.33
C LEU A 31 12.25 -11.62 0.64
N THR A 32 13.17 -12.38 1.25
CA THR A 32 14.46 -12.69 0.61
C THR A 32 14.27 -13.42 -0.71
N LEU A 33 13.28 -14.31 -0.79
CA LEU A 33 12.92 -15.00 -2.02
C LEU A 33 12.34 -14.03 -3.06
N VAL A 34 11.46 -13.11 -2.66
CA VAL A 34 10.95 -12.05 -3.54
C VAL A 34 12.09 -11.20 -4.09
N ALA A 35 12.97 -10.68 -3.23
CA ALA A 35 14.09 -9.85 -3.65
C ALA A 35 15.02 -10.58 -4.63
N PHE A 36 15.33 -11.85 -4.36
CA PHE A 36 16.17 -12.67 -5.25
C PHE A 36 15.48 -12.92 -6.59
N SER A 37 14.21 -13.30 -6.60
CA SER A 37 13.44 -13.54 -7.83
C SER A 37 13.30 -12.28 -8.69
N GLN A 38 13.07 -11.12 -8.08
CA GLN A 38 12.96 -9.85 -8.77
C GLN A 38 14.33 -9.40 -9.31
N LEU A 39 15.42 -9.61 -8.56
CA LEU A 39 16.77 -9.35 -9.05
C LEU A 39 17.14 -10.26 -10.23
N ALA A 40 16.84 -11.56 -10.16
CA ALA A 40 17.05 -12.52 -11.24
C ALA A 40 16.28 -12.10 -12.51
N TYR A 41 15.01 -11.73 -12.37
CA TYR A 41 14.20 -11.19 -13.47
C TYR A 41 14.87 -9.98 -14.14
N ARG A 42 15.37 -9.01 -13.37
CA ARG A 42 16.04 -7.83 -13.93
C ARG A 42 17.34 -8.16 -14.66
N ILE A 43 18.14 -9.10 -14.14
CA ILE A 43 19.38 -9.56 -14.80
C ILE A 43 19.03 -10.26 -16.12
N ILE A 44 18.00 -11.10 -16.14
CA ILE A 44 17.56 -11.80 -17.35
C ILE A 44 17.05 -10.79 -18.39
N CYS A 45 16.24 -9.79 -17.99
CA CYS A 45 15.81 -8.74 -18.92
C CYS A 45 16.97 -7.91 -19.47
N TYR A 46 17.97 -7.61 -18.64
CA TYR A 46 19.16 -6.86 -19.07
C TYR A 46 19.99 -7.65 -20.09
N THR A 47 20.23 -8.94 -19.83
CA THR A 47 20.99 -9.83 -20.71
C THR A 47 20.24 -10.15 -22.02
N ALA A 48 18.92 -10.35 -21.95
CA ALA A 48 18.06 -10.55 -23.12
C ALA A 48 18.02 -9.33 -24.06
N GLY A 49 18.14 -8.12 -23.52
CA GLY A 49 18.17 -6.88 -24.30
C GLY A 49 19.36 -6.78 -25.28
N GLY A 50 20.49 -7.41 -24.95
CA GLY A 50 21.69 -7.46 -25.81
C GLY A 50 21.67 -8.55 -26.87
N ASN A 51 20.90 -9.64 -26.68
CA ASN A 51 20.91 -10.83 -27.52
C ASN A 51 19.51 -11.13 -28.11
N ARG A 52 18.91 -10.14 -28.80
CA ARG A 52 17.56 -10.21 -29.38
C ARG A 52 17.31 -11.32 -30.42
N ILE A 53 18.31 -12.15 -30.74
CA ILE A 53 18.28 -13.10 -31.86
C ILE A 53 17.81 -14.52 -31.43
N HIS A 54 17.78 -14.86 -30.14
CA HIS A 54 17.40 -16.20 -29.69
C HIS A 54 16.01 -16.26 -29.02
N HIS A 55 15.11 -17.10 -29.57
CA HIS A 55 13.77 -17.39 -29.02
C HIS A 55 13.80 -17.87 -27.56
N ASP A 56 14.86 -18.60 -27.15
CA ASP A 56 15.01 -19.12 -25.78
C ASP A 56 15.13 -18.00 -24.72
N SER A 57 15.68 -16.84 -25.12
CA SER A 57 15.84 -15.69 -24.22
C SER A 57 14.50 -15.09 -23.79
N TRP A 58 13.51 -15.09 -24.68
CA TRP A 58 12.16 -14.59 -24.39
C TRP A 58 11.41 -15.50 -23.41
N ALA A 59 11.50 -16.82 -23.58
CA ALA A 59 10.89 -17.77 -22.65
C ALA A 59 11.47 -17.65 -21.23
N SER A 60 12.78 -17.40 -21.12
CA SER A 60 13.46 -17.24 -19.83
C SER A 60 13.05 -15.98 -19.06
N SER A 61 12.82 -14.85 -19.75
CA SER A 61 12.37 -13.61 -19.12
C SER A 61 10.90 -13.67 -18.67
N LEU A 62 10.05 -14.36 -19.44
CA LEU A 62 8.66 -14.61 -19.08
C LEU A 62 8.54 -15.50 -17.82
N LEU A 63 9.30 -16.60 -17.78
CA LEU A 63 9.28 -17.54 -16.67
C LEU A 63 9.77 -16.88 -15.37
N SER A 64 10.84 -16.08 -15.45
CA SER A 64 11.36 -15.35 -14.29
C SER A 64 10.39 -14.28 -13.77
N ALA A 65 9.67 -13.58 -14.66
CA ALA A 65 8.60 -12.67 -14.25
C ALA A 65 7.47 -13.39 -13.50
N ARG A 66 7.01 -14.54 -14.02
CA ARG A 66 5.96 -15.36 -13.40
C ARG A 66 6.40 -15.91 -12.04
N LEU A 67 7.64 -16.36 -11.92
CA LEU A 67 8.20 -16.76 -10.63
C LEU A 67 8.21 -15.61 -9.62
N ALA A 68 8.54 -14.39 -10.04
CA ALA A 68 8.48 -13.22 -9.16
C ALA A 68 7.05 -12.93 -8.66
N PHE A 69 6.03 -13.10 -9.49
CA PHE A 69 4.62 -13.01 -9.05
C PHE A 69 4.25 -14.11 -8.03
N VAL A 70 4.71 -15.34 -8.24
CA VAL A 70 4.47 -16.44 -7.29
C VAL A 70 5.14 -16.13 -5.95
N CYS A 71 6.39 -15.66 -5.96
CA CYS A 71 7.08 -15.25 -4.73
C CYS A 71 6.34 -14.12 -4.01
N LEU A 72 5.81 -13.14 -4.74
CA LEU A 72 4.99 -12.07 -4.17
C LEU A 72 3.69 -12.60 -3.53
N ALA A 73 3.02 -13.55 -4.17
CA ALA A 73 1.83 -14.18 -3.63
C ALA A 73 2.15 -14.95 -2.33
N VAL A 74 3.27 -15.66 -2.28
CA VAL A 74 3.74 -16.35 -1.07
C VAL A 74 4.04 -15.37 0.06
N ASP A 75 4.72 -14.25 -0.24
CA ASP A 75 4.98 -13.18 0.74
C ASP A 75 3.68 -12.59 1.28
N LEU A 76 2.71 -12.30 0.40
CA LEU A 76 1.41 -11.76 0.77
C LEU A 76 0.65 -12.72 1.71
N ILE A 77 0.61 -14.02 1.38
CA ILE A 77 -0.01 -15.05 2.21
C ILE A 77 0.69 -15.10 3.57
N CYS A 78 2.03 -15.11 3.61
CA CYS A 78 2.77 -15.13 4.87
C CYS A 78 2.47 -13.90 5.75
N CYS A 79 2.38 -12.71 5.15
CA CYS A 79 2.01 -11.47 5.84
C CYS A 79 0.57 -11.52 6.40
N PHE A 80 -0.40 -12.00 5.62
CA PHE A 80 -1.78 -12.15 6.12
C PHE A 80 -1.88 -13.20 7.21
N TRP A 81 -1.21 -14.33 7.08
CA TRP A 81 -1.18 -15.36 8.13
C TRP A 81 -0.60 -14.83 9.44
N PHE A 82 0.49 -14.05 9.38
CA PHE A 82 1.04 -13.37 10.53
C PHE A 82 0.04 -12.39 11.16
N LEU A 83 -0.65 -11.59 10.34
CA LEU A 83 -1.65 -10.64 10.78
C LEU A 83 -2.85 -11.33 11.47
N PHE A 84 -3.38 -12.42 10.90
CA PHE A 84 -4.51 -13.14 11.48
C PHE A 84 -4.15 -13.79 12.82
N ASP A 85 -2.99 -14.42 12.95
CA ASP A 85 -2.56 -15.02 14.22
C ASP A 85 -2.30 -13.95 15.30
N LEU A 86 -1.80 -12.78 14.90
CA LEU A 86 -1.64 -11.64 15.79
C LEU A 86 -2.99 -11.12 16.31
N ILE A 87 -3.98 -10.94 15.42
CA ILE A 87 -5.34 -10.50 15.80
C ILE A 87 -6.02 -11.55 16.67
N ALA A 88 -5.97 -12.83 16.30
CA ALA A 88 -6.61 -13.92 17.04
C ALA A 88 -6.09 -14.03 18.48
N ARG A 89 -4.78 -13.89 18.69
CA ARG A 89 -4.17 -13.93 20.03
C ARG A 89 -4.33 -12.64 20.82
N SER A 90 -4.52 -11.51 20.14
CA SER A 90 -4.90 -10.26 20.80
C SER A 90 -6.31 -10.32 21.40
N GLY A 91 -7.21 -11.11 20.82
CA GLY A 91 -8.60 -11.26 21.29
C GLY A 91 -8.79 -12.19 22.49
N SER A 92 -7.85 -13.11 22.77
CA SER A 92 -7.99 -14.12 23.83
C SER A 92 -7.55 -13.67 25.22
N VAL A 93 -7.16 -12.40 25.41
CA VAL A 93 -6.77 -11.86 26.73
C VAL A 93 -8.01 -11.28 27.44
N GLU A 94 -8.83 -12.18 27.98
CA GLU A 94 -10.05 -11.86 28.75
C GLU A 94 -9.72 -11.40 30.19
N SER A 95 -9.27 -10.15 30.38
CA SER A 95 -9.45 -9.51 31.69
C SER A 95 -9.98 -8.08 31.54
N PRO A 96 -11.18 -7.78 32.08
CA PRO A 96 -11.80 -6.47 31.99
C PRO A 96 -11.24 -5.60 33.13
N ARG A 97 -10.01 -5.13 32.99
CA ARG A 97 -9.48 -4.04 33.81
C ARG A 97 -9.12 -2.91 32.87
N ILE A 98 -10.09 -2.00 32.67
CA ILE A 98 -9.90 -0.66 32.12
C ILE A 98 -8.74 -0.65 31.10
N LEU A 99 -8.94 -1.37 29.99
CA LEU A 99 -7.95 -1.50 28.92
C LEU A 99 -7.97 -0.26 28.02
N THR A 100 -8.18 0.90 28.62
CA THR A 100 -7.75 2.17 28.06
C THR A 100 -6.23 2.16 28.06
N GLY A 101 -5.64 2.02 26.87
CA GLY A 101 -4.32 2.57 26.54
C GLY A 101 -3.18 2.38 27.55
N SER A 102 -3.16 1.28 28.32
CA SER A 102 -2.13 1.08 29.35
C SER A 102 -1.37 -0.24 29.20
N LEU A 103 -1.98 -1.30 28.65
CA LEU A 103 -1.31 -2.60 28.49
C LEU A 103 -0.66 -2.83 27.10
N ILE A 104 -0.84 -1.90 26.17
CA ILE A 104 0.09 -1.70 25.03
C ILE A 104 1.27 -0.80 25.46
N PHE A 105 1.17 -0.16 26.64
CA PHE A 105 2.07 0.88 27.10
C PHE A 105 2.91 0.52 28.33
N THR A 106 2.79 -0.70 28.87
CA THR A 106 3.70 -1.16 29.94
C THR A 106 4.95 -1.80 29.34
N LYS A 107 6.00 -0.97 29.20
CA LYS A 107 7.40 -1.29 29.49
C LYS A 107 7.82 -2.77 29.40
N SER A 108 7.70 -3.37 28.21
CA SER A 108 8.62 -4.40 27.69
C SER A 108 8.21 -4.69 26.26
N ASP A 109 9.16 -4.55 25.35
CA ASP A 109 9.19 -5.16 24.03
C ASP A 109 8.24 -4.54 23.00
N ASN A 110 8.71 -3.46 22.35
CA ASN A 110 8.50 -3.06 20.95
C ASN A 110 7.56 -3.95 20.09
N ILE A 111 6.25 -3.93 20.34
CA ILE A 111 5.25 -4.72 19.58
C ILE A 111 4.94 -4.12 18.18
N TRP A 112 5.40 -2.91 17.86
CA TRP A 112 4.94 -2.18 16.66
C TRP A 112 5.86 -2.05 15.43
N PRO A 113 6.81 -2.93 15.17
CA PRO A 113 7.27 -3.14 13.81
C PRO A 113 6.41 -4.21 13.16
N VAL A 114 5.11 -3.93 13.05
CA VAL A 114 4.22 -4.82 12.35
C VAL A 114 4.65 -4.80 10.89
N LEU A 115 5.18 -5.93 10.47
CA LEU A 115 5.32 -6.28 9.09
C LEU A 115 3.94 -6.19 8.43
N SER A 116 3.67 -5.05 7.80
CA SER A 116 2.39 -4.83 7.13
C SER A 116 2.39 -5.54 5.75
N PRO A 117 1.27 -6.18 5.35
CA PRO A 117 1.09 -6.71 3.99
C PRO A 117 1.29 -5.65 2.89
N VAL A 118 1.21 -4.37 3.28
CA VAL A 118 1.35 -3.19 2.42
C VAL A 118 2.71 -3.13 1.73
N HIS A 119 3.77 -3.60 2.40
CA HIS A 119 5.08 -3.66 1.79
C HIS A 119 5.12 -4.64 0.60
N THR A 120 4.26 -5.65 0.55
CA THR A 120 4.20 -6.60 -0.57
C THR A 120 3.63 -5.92 -1.80
N PHE A 121 2.69 -5.00 -1.60
CA PHE A 121 2.18 -4.15 -2.67
C PHE A 121 3.25 -3.19 -3.22
N ALA A 122 4.10 -2.61 -2.37
CA ALA A 122 5.25 -1.85 -2.84
C ALA A 122 6.22 -2.71 -3.68
N LEU A 123 6.46 -3.97 -3.29
CA LEU A 123 7.28 -4.90 -4.07
C LEU A 123 6.61 -5.29 -5.40
N LEU A 124 5.28 -5.35 -5.45
CA LEU A 124 4.53 -5.51 -6.70
C LEU A 124 4.76 -4.29 -7.61
N ALA A 125 4.66 -3.07 -7.08
CA ALA A 125 4.94 -1.86 -7.85
C ALA A 125 6.40 -1.81 -8.35
N VAL A 126 7.35 -2.34 -7.56
CA VAL A 126 8.75 -2.52 -7.99
C VAL A 126 8.89 -3.53 -9.12
N LEU A 127 8.11 -4.63 -9.14
CA LEU A 127 8.12 -5.61 -10.23
C LEU A 127 7.56 -5.03 -11.52
N LEU A 128 6.42 -4.34 -11.42
CA LEU A 128 5.71 -3.74 -12.56
C LEU A 128 6.48 -2.56 -13.15
N GLY A 129 7.21 -1.81 -12.31
CA GLY A 129 7.91 -0.60 -12.72
C GLY A 129 9.24 -0.80 -13.41
N ARG A 130 9.87 0.33 -13.74
CA ARG A 130 11.23 0.37 -14.28
C ARG A 130 12.26 0.15 -13.17
N PRO A 131 13.49 -0.31 -13.49
CA PRO A 131 14.56 -0.48 -12.51
C PRO A 131 14.90 0.80 -11.74
N SER A 132 14.75 1.98 -12.35
CA SER A 132 14.93 3.27 -11.69
C SER A 132 13.95 3.51 -10.54
N GLY A 133 12.75 2.91 -10.61
CA GLY A 133 11.72 3.01 -9.57
C GLY A 133 12.06 2.27 -8.28
N ILE A 134 13.04 1.37 -8.27
CA ILE A 134 13.41 0.59 -7.06
C ILE A 134 13.88 1.54 -5.94
N VAL A 135 14.68 2.57 -6.29
CA VAL A 135 15.20 3.55 -5.32
C VAL A 135 14.05 4.37 -4.72
N LEU A 136 13.10 4.78 -5.57
CA LEU A 136 11.91 5.50 -5.14
C LEU A 136 11.10 4.67 -4.16
N TRP A 137 10.76 3.43 -4.50
CA TRP A 137 9.95 2.57 -3.63
C TRP A 137 10.64 2.20 -2.33
N ALA A 138 11.97 2.04 -2.33
CA ALA A 138 12.74 1.90 -1.10
C ALA A 138 12.61 3.15 -0.20
N GLY A 139 12.69 4.35 -0.79
CA GLY A 139 12.46 5.61 -0.08
C GLY A 139 11.03 5.77 0.43
N VAL A 140 10.03 5.35 -0.35
CA VAL A 140 8.61 5.37 0.05
C VAL A 140 8.37 4.45 1.25
N ILE A 141 8.89 3.23 1.24
CA ILE A 141 8.80 2.29 2.37
C ILE A 141 9.49 2.88 3.60
N LEU A 142 10.69 3.46 3.44
CA LEU A 142 11.40 4.10 4.55
C LEU A 142 10.59 5.27 5.13
N LYS A 143 10.11 6.18 4.28
CA LYS A 143 9.30 7.34 4.67
C LYS A 143 8.04 6.90 5.42
N GLU A 144 7.35 5.89 4.91
CA GLU A 144 6.16 5.32 5.54
C GLU A 144 6.48 4.76 6.93
N SER A 145 7.56 3.98 7.06
CA SER A 145 7.97 3.41 8.35
C SER A 145 8.35 4.46 9.39
N LEU A 146 9.03 5.54 8.99
CA LEU A 146 9.38 6.65 9.86
C LEU A 146 8.14 7.44 10.30
N LEU A 147 7.22 7.69 9.36
CA LEU A 147 5.99 8.42 9.64
C LEU A 147 5.10 7.65 10.61
N ALA A 148 4.97 6.32 10.41
CA ALA A 148 4.28 5.44 11.33
C ALA A 148 4.91 5.45 12.75
N TYR A 149 6.25 5.45 12.82
CA TYR A 149 6.98 5.52 14.10
C TYR A 149 6.73 6.84 14.85
N VAL A 150 6.81 7.98 14.15
CA VAL A 150 6.55 9.30 14.74
C VAL A 150 5.12 9.39 15.26
N PHE A 151 4.13 9.02 14.45
CA PHE A 151 2.74 9.10 14.90
C PHE A 151 2.46 8.14 16.07
N HIS A 152 3.11 6.99 16.14
CA HIS A 152 2.99 6.10 17.29
C HIS A 152 3.49 6.77 18.58
N ILE A 153 4.65 7.45 18.54
CA ILE A 153 5.16 8.20 19.70
C ILE A 153 4.14 9.25 20.14
N GLU A 154 3.52 9.96 19.18
CA GLU A 154 2.51 10.97 19.49
C GLU A 154 1.22 10.37 20.07
N PHE A 155 0.77 9.21 19.59
CA PHE A 155 -0.35 8.51 20.24
C PHE A 155 -0.02 8.06 21.66
N THR A 156 1.23 7.67 21.90
CA THR A 156 1.73 7.28 23.22
C THR A 156 1.75 8.47 24.17
N SER A 157 2.22 9.63 23.69
CA SER A 157 2.40 10.84 24.49
C SER A 157 1.07 11.44 24.93
N MET A 158 0.02 11.32 24.12
CA MET A 158 -1.31 11.92 24.40
C MET A 158 -2.11 11.24 25.52
N GLY A 159 -1.68 10.06 25.99
CA GLY A 159 -2.30 9.35 27.11
C GLY A 159 -3.80 9.03 26.92
N VAL A 160 -4.44 8.50 27.96
CA VAL A 160 -5.81 7.96 27.92
C VAL A 160 -6.92 9.03 27.99
N LEU A 161 -6.62 10.23 28.50
CA LEU A 161 -7.66 11.10 29.06
C LEU A 161 -8.33 12.05 28.05
N TRP A 162 -7.78 12.26 26.84
CA TRP A 162 -8.20 13.33 25.93
C TRP A 162 -8.85 12.83 24.64
N SER A 163 -10.06 12.30 24.77
CA SER A 163 -10.93 11.79 23.70
C SER A 163 -10.98 12.65 22.42
N GLU A 164 -11.03 13.97 22.56
CA GLU A 164 -11.09 14.91 21.43
C GLU A 164 -9.77 15.03 20.66
N SER A 165 -8.64 15.02 21.38
CA SER A 165 -7.30 15.16 20.80
C SER A 165 -6.96 13.96 19.92
N HIS A 166 -7.35 12.75 20.35
CA HIS A 166 -7.20 11.51 19.56
C HIS A 166 -7.97 11.57 18.24
N SER A 167 -9.18 12.13 18.25
CA SER A 167 -9.98 12.29 17.03
C SER A 167 -9.29 13.25 16.04
N LYS A 168 -8.85 14.42 16.53
CA LYS A 168 -8.14 15.43 15.72
C LYS A 168 -6.85 14.88 15.12
N LEU A 169 -6.04 14.16 15.91
CA LEU A 169 -4.82 13.51 15.43
C LEU A 169 -5.12 12.46 14.36
N THR A 170 -6.19 11.68 14.52
CA THR A 170 -6.54 10.64 13.54
C THR A 170 -6.94 11.23 12.19
N TYR A 171 -7.70 12.34 12.18
CA TYR A 171 -7.97 13.08 10.93
C TYR A 171 -6.70 13.67 10.33
N PHE A 172 -5.82 14.26 11.15
CA PHE A 172 -4.53 14.78 10.70
C PHE A 172 -3.69 13.69 10.01
N ILE A 173 -3.63 12.50 10.58
CA ILE A 173 -2.94 11.35 10.00
C ILE A 173 -3.59 10.93 8.69
N GLY A 174 -4.92 10.85 8.65
CA GLY A 174 -5.65 10.57 7.40
C GLY A 174 -5.30 11.56 6.29
N MET A 175 -5.20 12.86 6.61
CA MET A 175 -4.76 13.90 5.67
C MET A 175 -3.32 13.72 5.23
N CYS A 176 -2.39 13.49 6.15
CA CYS A 176 -0.99 13.27 5.82
C CYS A 176 -0.82 12.08 4.87
N TYR A 177 -1.50 10.96 5.14
CA TYR A 177 -1.45 9.76 4.28
C TYR A 177 -2.09 10.01 2.91
N TRP A 178 -3.20 10.77 2.86
CA TRP A 178 -3.81 11.18 1.58
C TRP A 178 -2.85 12.02 0.74
N ILE A 179 -2.23 13.04 1.35
CA ILE A 179 -1.26 13.92 0.69
C ILE A 179 -0.06 13.11 0.21
N GLU A 180 0.49 12.23 1.05
CA GLU A 180 1.63 11.38 0.69
C GLU A 180 1.30 10.37 -0.42
N GLY A 181 0.05 9.91 -0.49
CA GLY A 181 -0.50 9.16 -1.62
C GLY A 181 -0.29 9.87 -2.96
N TRP A 182 -0.72 11.13 -3.03
CA TRP A 182 -0.57 11.93 -4.25
C TRP A 182 0.87 12.40 -4.47
N THR A 183 1.63 12.70 -3.42
CA THR A 183 3.06 13.01 -3.54
C THR A 183 3.82 11.85 -4.18
N THR A 184 3.55 10.61 -3.75
CA THR A 184 4.20 9.44 -4.34
C THR A 184 3.75 9.15 -5.77
N PHE A 185 2.49 9.44 -6.12
CA PHE A 185 2.02 9.40 -7.50
C PHE A 185 2.89 10.29 -8.42
N PHE A 186 3.14 11.53 -8.02
CA PHE A 186 3.96 12.46 -8.81
C PHE A 186 5.46 12.10 -8.76
N GLN A 187 5.97 11.62 -7.62
CA GLN A 187 7.36 11.16 -7.51
C GLN A 187 7.67 10.01 -8.48
N GLN A 188 6.68 9.14 -8.76
CA GLN A 188 6.81 8.04 -9.72
C GLN A 188 6.99 8.52 -11.17
N GLY A 189 6.85 9.82 -11.43
CA GLY A 189 6.92 10.43 -12.75
C GLY A 189 5.56 10.50 -13.44
N ASN A 190 4.48 10.10 -12.77
CA ASN A 190 3.14 10.29 -13.30
C ASN A 190 2.79 11.79 -13.30
N SER A 191 1.93 12.17 -14.23
CA SER A 191 1.27 13.46 -14.27
C SER A 191 -0.20 13.26 -14.58
N ASN A 192 -1.00 14.33 -14.53
CA ASN A 192 -2.39 14.29 -14.95
C ASN A 192 -2.53 14.26 -16.49
N LYS A 193 -1.69 13.47 -17.18
CA LYS A 193 -1.66 13.31 -18.65
C LYS A 193 -1.53 11.84 -18.99
N LEU A 194 -2.30 11.37 -19.96
CA LEU A 194 -2.27 9.96 -20.42
C LEU A 194 -0.89 9.52 -20.91
N SER A 195 -0.08 10.44 -21.46
CA SER A 195 1.28 10.14 -21.94
C SER A 195 2.27 9.71 -20.85
N THR A 196 1.94 9.94 -19.57
CA THR A 196 2.80 9.55 -18.44
C THR A 196 2.48 8.17 -17.89
N VAL A 197 1.36 7.57 -18.30
CA VAL A 197 0.96 6.22 -17.89
C VAL A 197 1.87 5.19 -18.56
N ASP A 198 2.56 4.39 -17.77
CA ASP A 198 3.49 3.38 -18.29
C ASP A 198 2.73 2.11 -18.69
N MET A 199 2.42 2.00 -19.99
CA MET A 199 1.76 0.81 -20.55
C MET A 199 2.65 -0.44 -20.48
N ALA A 200 3.98 -0.31 -20.36
CA ALA A 200 4.87 -1.46 -20.28
C ALA A 200 4.63 -2.28 -18.99
N ALA A 201 4.16 -1.63 -17.93
CA ALA A 201 3.77 -2.29 -16.68
C ALA A 201 2.67 -3.35 -16.90
N GLY A 202 1.79 -3.15 -17.89
CA GLY A 202 0.70 -4.08 -18.23
C GLY A 202 1.13 -5.41 -18.83
N TYR A 203 2.37 -5.49 -19.32
CA TYR A 203 2.86 -6.65 -20.06
C TYR A 203 3.91 -7.47 -19.29
N VAL A 204 4.19 -7.12 -18.04
CA VAL A 204 5.15 -7.85 -17.20
C VAL A 204 4.62 -9.27 -16.93
N GLY A 205 5.22 -10.29 -17.54
CA GLY A 205 4.85 -11.69 -17.32
C GLY A 205 3.69 -12.22 -18.18
N LEU A 206 3.17 -11.42 -19.13
CA LEU A 206 2.16 -11.84 -20.10
C LEU A 206 2.82 -12.40 -21.36
N SER A 207 2.33 -13.54 -21.85
CA SER A 207 2.73 -14.11 -23.15
C SER A 207 1.84 -13.61 -24.30
N GLU A 208 0.55 -13.41 -24.00
CA GLU A 208 -0.45 -12.96 -24.97
C GLU A 208 -1.15 -11.72 -24.42
N HIS A 209 -1.64 -10.87 -25.33
CA HIS A 209 -2.36 -9.68 -24.95
C HIS A 209 -3.73 -10.04 -24.37
N SER A 210 -3.93 -9.69 -23.10
CA SER A 210 -5.23 -9.74 -22.43
C SER A 210 -5.61 -8.33 -22.00
N ASN A 211 -6.71 -7.82 -22.55
CA ASN A 211 -7.25 -6.49 -22.22
C ASN A 211 -7.39 -6.30 -20.70
N VAL A 212 -8.07 -7.22 -20.01
CA VAL A 212 -8.40 -7.07 -18.58
C VAL A 212 -7.15 -7.06 -17.70
N LEU A 213 -6.32 -8.09 -17.82
CA LEU A 213 -5.10 -8.23 -17.02
C LEU A 213 -4.12 -7.07 -17.24
N SER A 214 -3.89 -6.68 -18.50
CA SER A 214 -2.99 -5.57 -18.83
C SER A 214 -3.52 -4.25 -18.24
N THR A 215 -4.82 -3.97 -18.36
CA THR A 215 -5.41 -2.75 -17.79
C THR A 215 -5.33 -2.74 -16.27
N LEU A 216 -5.59 -3.88 -15.61
CA LEU A 216 -5.48 -3.99 -14.15
C LEU A 216 -4.05 -3.71 -13.68
N MET A 217 -3.05 -4.30 -14.32
CA MET A 217 -1.64 -4.11 -13.96
C MET A 217 -1.18 -2.67 -14.20
N VAL A 218 -1.58 -2.05 -15.32
CA VAL A 218 -1.32 -0.63 -15.57
C VAL A 218 -1.98 0.23 -14.51
N ALA A 219 -3.25 -0.03 -14.15
CA ALA A 219 -3.95 0.73 -13.12
C ALA A 219 -3.29 0.56 -11.74
N CYS A 220 -2.96 -0.67 -11.34
CA CYS A 220 -2.27 -0.96 -10.09
C CYS A 220 -0.92 -0.24 -10.01
N TYR A 221 -0.15 -0.20 -11.10
CA TYR A 221 1.13 0.49 -11.14
C TYR A 221 0.99 2.02 -11.17
N THR A 222 0.02 2.54 -11.94
CA THR A 222 -0.23 3.98 -12.09
C THR A 222 -0.67 4.61 -10.78
N TYR A 223 -1.59 3.96 -10.06
CA TYR A 223 -2.08 4.43 -8.77
C TYR A 223 -1.41 3.75 -7.58
N ALA A 224 -0.22 3.16 -7.80
CA ALA A 224 0.49 2.44 -6.75
C ALA A 224 0.78 3.33 -5.54
N GLY A 225 1.19 4.59 -5.75
CA GLY A 225 1.40 5.55 -4.66
C GLY A 225 0.17 5.70 -3.77
N PRO A 226 -0.95 6.25 -4.27
CA PRO A 226 -2.17 6.40 -3.50
C PRO A 226 -2.65 5.09 -2.86
N ILE A 227 -2.68 3.97 -3.61
CA ILE A 227 -3.11 2.68 -3.05
C ILE A 227 -2.22 2.25 -1.87
N PHE A 228 -0.90 2.37 -2.00
CA PHE A 228 0.04 2.00 -0.94
C PHE A 228 -0.21 2.77 0.36
N TRP A 229 -0.37 4.09 0.29
CA TRP A 229 -0.62 4.90 1.48
C TRP A 229 -1.98 4.63 2.11
N HIS A 230 -3.04 4.46 1.29
CA HIS A 230 -4.36 4.09 1.83
C HIS A 230 -4.35 2.73 2.52
N LEU A 231 -3.68 1.73 1.92
CA LEU A 231 -3.48 0.44 2.56
C LEU A 231 -2.65 0.57 3.85
N SER A 232 -1.62 1.43 3.88
CA SER A 232 -0.84 1.63 5.11
C SER A 232 -1.66 2.24 6.24
N LEU A 233 -2.47 3.28 5.94
CA LEU A 233 -3.39 3.86 6.91
C LEU A 233 -4.36 2.80 7.46
N PHE A 234 -4.88 1.93 6.59
CA PHE A 234 -5.76 0.84 6.97
C PHE A 234 -5.07 -0.15 7.91
N PHE A 235 -3.96 -0.75 7.48
CA PHE A 235 -3.30 -1.82 8.23
C PHE A 235 -2.64 -1.33 9.52
N ARG A 236 -2.12 -0.11 9.59
CA ARG A 236 -1.41 0.39 10.79
C ARG A 236 -2.31 1.05 11.81
N TYR A 237 -3.31 1.80 11.37
CA TYR A 237 -4.14 2.59 12.25
C TYR A 237 -5.52 1.98 12.44
N LEU A 238 -6.18 1.61 11.35
CA LEU A 238 -7.59 1.32 11.41
C LEU A 238 -7.88 -0.10 11.92
N ILE A 239 -7.05 -1.10 11.60
CA ILE A 239 -7.18 -2.47 12.13
C ILE A 239 -6.89 -2.54 13.64
N TYR A 240 -5.90 -1.77 14.11
CA TYR A 240 -5.36 -1.89 15.46
C TYR A 240 -6.01 -0.98 16.51
N LEU A 241 -6.95 -0.15 16.09
CA LEU A 241 -7.96 0.43 16.96
C LEU A 241 -8.72 -0.74 17.62
N HIS A 242 -8.35 -1.10 18.84
CA HIS A 242 -8.97 -2.15 19.66
C HIS A 242 -9.09 -1.64 21.10
N GLY A 243 -10.23 -1.90 21.73
CA GLY A 243 -10.53 -1.48 23.10
C GLY A 243 -11.38 -0.22 23.17
N GLY A 244 -12.55 -0.34 23.81
CA GLY A 244 -13.55 0.72 23.96
C GLY A 244 -14.93 0.32 23.44
N ASP A 245 -15.87 1.26 23.47
CA ASP A 245 -17.21 1.07 22.93
C ASP A 245 -17.15 0.84 21.40
N ARG A 246 -17.61 -0.34 20.97
CA ARG A 246 -17.63 -0.76 19.55
C ARG A 246 -18.35 0.25 18.67
N ALA A 247 -19.42 0.87 19.17
CA ALA A 247 -20.19 1.86 18.42
C ALA A 247 -19.35 3.11 18.12
N ARG A 248 -18.60 3.60 19.11
CA ARG A 248 -17.73 4.77 18.97
C ARG A 248 -16.56 4.50 18.03
N LEU A 249 -15.98 3.30 18.08
CA LEU A 249 -14.87 2.92 17.23
C LEU A 249 -15.28 2.80 15.75
N LEU A 250 -16.42 2.16 15.51
CA LEU A 250 -17.04 2.08 14.18
C LEU A 250 -17.37 3.49 13.66
N HIS A 251 -17.88 4.37 14.53
CA HIS A 251 -18.16 5.76 14.15
C HIS A 251 -16.89 6.50 13.68
N ILE A 252 -15.79 6.42 14.44
CA ILE A 252 -14.51 7.05 14.04
C ILE A 252 -14.01 6.48 12.71
N ARG A 253 -14.02 5.15 12.54
CA ARG A 253 -13.62 4.48 11.29
C ARG A 253 -14.48 4.92 10.11
N ASN A 254 -15.79 5.00 10.29
CA ASN A 254 -16.74 5.44 9.26
C ASN A 254 -16.55 6.90 8.90
N CYS A 255 -16.30 7.78 9.88
CA CYS A 255 -16.05 9.19 9.62
C CYS A 255 -14.74 9.41 8.86
N ILE A 256 -13.67 8.68 9.19
CA ILE A 256 -12.40 8.76 8.45
C ILE A 256 -12.57 8.22 7.03
N THR A 257 -13.20 7.06 6.88
CA THR A 257 -13.43 6.44 5.57
C THR A 257 -14.33 7.33 4.70
N GLY A 258 -15.40 7.87 5.28
CA GLY A 258 -16.28 8.83 4.64
C GLY A 258 -15.58 10.14 4.29
N PHE A 259 -14.67 10.62 5.14
CA PHE A 259 -13.86 11.80 4.89
C PHE A 259 -12.93 11.60 3.68
N LEU A 260 -12.20 10.48 3.60
CA LEU A 260 -11.33 10.14 2.48
C LEU A 260 -12.11 9.90 1.18
N LEU A 261 -13.29 9.26 1.29
CA LEU A 261 -14.21 9.09 0.16
C LEU A 261 -14.75 10.44 -0.31
N GLY A 262 -15.06 11.35 0.62
CA GLY A 262 -15.44 12.73 0.32
C GLY A 262 -14.35 13.47 -0.45
N LEU A 263 -13.09 13.38 -0.02
CA LEU A 263 -11.95 13.95 -0.76
C LEU A 263 -11.83 13.38 -2.18
N LEU A 264 -11.95 12.05 -2.33
CA LEU A 264 -11.91 11.39 -3.62
C LEU A 264 -13.01 11.92 -4.56
N THR A 265 -14.25 11.85 -4.10
CA THR A 265 -15.43 12.21 -4.89
C THR A 265 -15.47 13.70 -5.20
N ALA A 266 -15.12 14.58 -4.24
CA ALA A 266 -15.11 16.04 -4.43
C ALA A 266 -14.15 16.47 -5.54
N VAL A 267 -12.94 15.89 -5.60
CA VAL A 267 -11.98 16.22 -6.66
C VAL A 267 -12.51 15.78 -8.04
N THR A 268 -13.18 14.64 -8.10
CA THR A 268 -13.76 14.12 -9.35
C THR A 268 -14.98 14.94 -9.80
N SER A 269 -15.84 15.34 -8.86
CA SER A 269 -17.04 16.10 -9.16
C SER A 269 -16.69 17.52 -9.58
N VAL A 270 -15.74 18.17 -8.92
CA VAL A 270 -15.26 19.50 -9.32
C VAL A 270 -14.66 19.45 -10.73
N SER A 271 -13.82 18.46 -11.02
CA SER A 271 -13.25 18.31 -12.38
C SER A 271 -14.31 17.99 -13.43
N ALA A 272 -15.34 17.20 -13.10
CA ALA A 272 -16.48 16.94 -13.97
C ALA A 272 -17.31 18.20 -14.24
N ILE A 273 -17.62 18.97 -13.20
CA ILE A 273 -18.38 20.24 -13.30
C ILE A 273 -17.64 21.22 -14.21
N VAL A 274 -16.32 21.38 -14.04
CA VAL A 274 -15.51 22.24 -14.91
C VAL A 274 -15.56 21.76 -16.36
N CYS A 275 -15.51 20.44 -16.61
CA CYS A 275 -15.65 19.89 -17.95
C CYS A 275 -17.04 20.15 -18.56
N LEU A 276 -18.10 20.09 -17.76
CA LEU A 276 -19.47 20.38 -18.21
C LEU A 276 -19.66 21.86 -18.57
N ILE A 277 -19.17 22.78 -17.73
CA ILE A 277 -19.28 24.23 -17.96
C ILE A 277 -18.52 24.64 -19.23
N MET A 278 -17.34 24.06 -19.45
CA MET A 278 -16.43 24.44 -20.53
C MET A 278 -16.53 23.52 -21.76
N HIS A 279 -17.60 22.71 -21.88
CA HIS A 279 -17.77 21.68 -22.91
C HIS A 279 -17.69 22.23 -24.35
N SER A 280 -18.14 23.47 -24.59
CA SER A 280 -18.12 24.12 -25.91
C SER A 280 -16.74 24.63 -26.33
N HIS A 281 -15.76 24.66 -25.43
CA HIS A 281 -14.42 25.16 -25.70
C HIS A 281 -13.52 24.02 -26.22
N LEU A 282 -12.99 24.17 -27.44
CA LEU A 282 -12.25 23.11 -28.16
C LEU A 282 -11.07 22.49 -27.37
N PHE A 283 -10.48 23.24 -26.43
CA PHE A 283 -9.38 22.77 -25.58
C PHE A 283 -9.79 21.88 -24.40
N ILE A 284 -11.09 21.75 -24.10
CA ILE A 284 -11.54 20.94 -22.96
C ILE A 284 -11.22 19.46 -23.15
N TRP A 285 -11.43 18.96 -24.36
CA TRP A 285 -11.26 17.55 -24.71
C TRP A 285 -9.81 17.10 -24.73
N THR A 286 -8.88 18.01 -25.01
CA THR A 286 -7.44 17.70 -25.08
C THR A 286 -6.70 17.97 -23.77
N VAL A 287 -7.17 18.92 -22.95
CA VAL A 287 -6.45 19.35 -21.73
C VAL A 287 -7.10 18.85 -20.44
N PHE A 288 -8.43 18.80 -20.38
CA PHE A 288 -9.16 18.51 -19.13
C PHE A 288 -9.80 17.13 -19.13
N ALA A 289 -10.34 16.66 -20.26
CA ALA A 289 -10.91 15.31 -20.35
C ALA A 289 -9.90 14.20 -19.97
N PRO A 290 -8.61 14.25 -20.37
CA PRO A 290 -7.62 13.26 -19.90
C PRO A 290 -7.41 13.28 -18.38
N LYS A 291 -7.52 14.46 -17.75
CA LYS A 291 -7.40 14.61 -16.29
C LYS A 291 -8.60 13.99 -15.58
N LEU A 292 -9.81 14.30 -16.07
CA LEU A 292 -11.05 13.74 -15.55
C LEU A 292 -11.05 12.22 -15.70
N PHE A 293 -10.62 11.70 -16.85
CA PHE A 293 -10.52 10.26 -17.09
C PHE A 293 -9.57 9.58 -16.10
N LEU A 294 -8.36 10.11 -15.90
CA LEU A 294 -7.42 9.58 -14.91
C LEU A 294 -8.00 9.61 -13.49
N MET A 295 -8.73 10.67 -13.14
CA MET A 295 -9.36 10.74 -11.82
C MET A 295 -10.54 9.75 -11.69
N ALA A 296 -11.32 9.54 -12.75
CA ALA A 296 -12.42 8.58 -12.79
C ALA A 296 -11.92 7.13 -12.70
N VAL A 297 -10.83 6.79 -13.38
CA VAL A 297 -10.19 5.48 -13.26
C VAL A 297 -9.69 5.26 -11.83
N PHE A 298 -9.10 6.29 -11.20
CA PHE A 298 -8.72 6.20 -9.79
C PHE A 298 -9.91 5.89 -8.89
N CYS A 299 -11.07 6.53 -9.10
CA CYS A 299 -12.30 6.18 -8.37
C CYS A 299 -12.71 4.72 -8.57
N CYS A 300 -12.66 4.23 -9.81
CA CYS A 300 -13.00 2.83 -10.10
C CYS A 300 -12.07 1.84 -9.38
N VAL A 301 -10.82 2.22 -9.13
CA VAL A 301 -9.84 1.41 -8.38
C VAL A 301 -10.00 1.57 -6.86
N ALA A 302 -10.21 2.80 -6.39
CA ALA A 302 -10.25 3.12 -4.97
C ALA A 302 -11.58 2.73 -4.30
N LEU A 303 -12.72 2.86 -4.99
CA LEU A 303 -14.05 2.54 -4.44
C LEU A 303 -14.16 1.07 -3.96
N PRO A 304 -13.79 0.05 -4.77
CA PRO A 304 -13.79 -1.33 -4.31
C PRO A 304 -12.89 -1.56 -3.09
N LEU A 305 -11.73 -0.87 -3.03
CA LEU A 305 -10.82 -0.95 -1.90
C LEU A 305 -11.45 -0.39 -0.63
N TYR A 306 -12.13 0.77 -0.70
CA TYR A 306 -12.86 1.33 0.44
C TYR A 306 -14.05 0.49 0.87
N VAL A 307 -14.79 -0.09 -0.09
CA VAL A 307 -15.89 -1.02 0.21
C VAL A 307 -15.36 -2.28 0.91
N LEU A 308 -14.23 -2.83 0.45
CA LEU A 308 -13.58 -3.97 1.11
C LEU A 308 -13.16 -3.60 2.54
N ILE A 309 -12.53 -2.45 2.72
CA ILE A 309 -12.12 -1.93 4.04
C ILE A 309 -13.33 -1.81 4.97
N PHE A 310 -14.44 -1.25 4.48
CA PHE A 310 -15.68 -1.12 5.23
C PHE A 310 -16.30 -2.49 5.58
N ALA A 311 -16.35 -3.42 4.62
CA ALA A 311 -16.85 -4.77 4.85
C ALA A 311 -16.00 -5.49 5.92
N VAL A 312 -14.67 -5.34 5.87
CA VAL A 312 -13.77 -5.86 6.89
C VAL A 312 -14.08 -5.26 8.26
N TYR A 313 -14.34 -3.95 8.37
CA TYR A 313 -14.75 -3.36 9.65
C TYR A 313 -16.07 -3.91 10.20
N SER A 314 -17.01 -4.26 9.33
CA SER A 314 -18.30 -4.81 9.79
C SER A 314 -18.18 -6.23 10.36
N LEU A 315 -17.14 -6.97 9.96
CA LEU A 315 -16.87 -8.34 10.40
C LEU A 315 -16.18 -8.41 11.77
N PHE A 316 -15.40 -7.39 12.13
CA PHE A 316 -14.68 -7.28 13.40
C PHE A 316 -15.42 -6.41 14.42
#